data_AF-A0A9E2QK70-F1
#
_entry.id   AF-A0A9E2QK70-F1
#
_cell.length_a   1.000
_cell.length_b   1.000
_cell.length_c   1.000
_cell.angle_alpha   90.00
_cell.angle_beta   90.00
_cell.angle_gamma   90.00
#
_symmetry.space_group_name_H-M   'P 1'
#
loop_
_entity.id
_entity.type
_entity.pdbx_description
1 polymer ?
#
loop_
_entity_poly.entity_id
_entity_poly.type
_entity_poly.pdbx_seq_one_letter_code
_entity_poly.pdbx_strand_id
1 'polypeptide(L)'
;MRKDNKTIGITIRFFTNDLPGRVGTKKDQIPFWTCGNVHIEANKTKGIKPQDEMFNYFDDIPRAIKVVLSKSKLVAVEDVAYSTRAEKRRNKK
;
A
#
# COMPACT_ATOMS: atom_id res chain seq x y z
N MET A 1 -20.98 7.17 -19.46
CA MET A 1 -20.82 6.74 -18.06
C MET A 1 -19.33 6.63 -17.75
N ARG A 2 -18.80 7.38 -16.76
CA ARG A 2 -17.41 7.17 -16.29
C ARG A 2 -17.34 5.73 -15.80
N LYS A 3 -16.39 4.95 -16.34
CA LYS A 3 -16.11 3.60 -15.83
C LYS A 3 -15.78 3.78 -14.35
N ASP A 4 -16.65 3.25 -13.52
CA ASP A 4 -16.43 3.21 -12.08
C ASP A 4 -15.33 2.17 -11.87
N ASN A 5 -14.09 2.63 -12.03
CA ASN A 5 -12.93 1.78 -12.09
C ASN A 5 -12.86 1.05 -10.76
N LYS A 6 -12.80 -0.28 -10.85
CA LYS A 6 -12.81 -1.25 -9.74
C LYS A 6 -11.48 -1.22 -8.95
N THR A 7 -10.88 -0.05 -8.80
CA THR A 7 -9.53 0.11 -8.30
C THR A 7 -9.60 0.41 -6.82
N ILE A 8 -9.04 -0.47 -6.01
CA ILE A 8 -8.74 -0.19 -4.61
C ILE A 8 -7.34 0.42 -4.57
N GLY A 9 -7.25 1.67 -4.10
CA GLY A 9 -5.98 2.36 -3.88
C GLY A 9 -5.49 2.12 -2.46
N ILE A 10 -4.22 1.78 -2.28
CA ILE A 10 -3.57 1.77 -0.97
C ILE A 10 -2.62 2.96 -0.90
N THR A 11 -2.89 3.90 0.01
CA THR A 11 -1.97 5.02 0.30
C THR A 11 -1.24 4.75 1.60
N ILE A 12 0.09 4.85 1.57
CA ILE A 12 0.98 4.77 2.74
C ILE A 12 1.64 6.14 2.91
N ARG A 13 1.51 6.75 4.09
CA ARG A 13 2.14 8.04 4.41
C ARG A 13 3.25 7.83 5.43
N PHE A 14 4.39 8.49 5.21
CA PHE A 14 5.50 8.56 6.15
C PHE A 14 5.64 10.01 6.61
N PHE A 15 5.95 10.20 7.90
CA PHE A 15 6.15 11.54 8.45
C PHE A 15 7.63 11.77 8.73
N THR A 16 8.10 12.93 8.30
CA THR A 16 9.45 13.43 8.57
C THR A 16 9.33 14.65 9.48
N ASN A 17 10.41 15.06 10.13
CA ASN A 17 10.51 16.44 10.63
C ASN A 17 10.38 17.43 9.47
N ASP A 18 10.25 18.72 9.79
CA ASP A 18 10.35 19.81 8.81
C ASP A 18 11.53 19.55 7.87
N LEU A 19 11.19 19.20 6.63
CA LEU A 19 12.18 18.93 5.60
C LEU A 19 12.90 20.26 5.33
N PRO A 20 14.24 20.30 5.30
CA PRO A 20 14.93 21.50 4.84
C PRO A 20 14.43 21.85 3.44
N GLY A 21 14.14 23.14 3.19
CA GLY A 21 13.55 23.62 1.93
C GLY A 21 14.34 23.27 0.67
N ARG A 22 15.59 22.82 0.81
CA ARG A 22 16.37 22.12 -0.21
C ARG A 22 17.03 20.88 0.40
N VAL A 23 16.72 19.72 -0.16
CA VAL A 23 17.48 18.48 0.09
C VAL A 23 18.72 18.55 -0.80
N GLY A 24 19.90 18.66 -0.18
CA GLY A 24 21.11 19.16 -0.82
C GLY A 24 21.76 18.22 -1.83
N THR A 25 21.82 16.91 -1.56
CA THR A 25 22.47 15.91 -2.43
C THR A 25 21.94 14.48 -2.16
N LYS A 26 22.19 13.52 -3.07
CA LYS A 26 21.89 12.08 -2.89
C LYS A 26 22.50 11.44 -1.63
N LYS A 27 23.43 12.13 -0.94
CA LYS A 27 24.12 11.66 0.25
C LYS A 27 23.49 12.16 1.56
N ASP A 28 22.58 13.12 1.49
CA ASP A 28 21.92 13.66 2.67
C ASP A 28 20.76 12.74 3.07
N GLN A 29 20.96 11.95 4.12
CA GLN A 29 19.91 11.09 4.68
C GLN A 29 18.98 11.95 5.54
N ILE A 30 17.69 11.92 5.21
CA ILE A 30 16.66 12.56 6.04
C ILE A 30 16.12 11.50 7.00
N PRO A 31 16.29 11.66 8.32
CA PRO A 31 15.64 10.78 9.27
C PRO A 31 14.13 10.94 9.15
N PHE A 32 13.42 9.82 9.09
CA PHE A 32 11.97 9.80 9.15
C PHE A 32 11.52 8.76 10.18
N TRP A 33 10.35 9.00 10.75
CA TRP A 33 9.70 8.01 11.59
C TRP A 33 8.71 7.22 10.76
N THR A 34 8.68 5.93 11.02
CA THR A 34 7.77 4.98 10.38
C THR A 34 6.40 4.99 11.03
N CYS A 35 5.89 6.15 11.45
CA CYS A 35 4.48 6.26 11.76
C CYS A 35 3.72 6.56 10.48
N GLY A 36 2.59 5.88 10.28
CA GLY A 36 1.84 6.00 9.03
C GLY A 36 0.49 5.35 9.10
N ASN A 37 -0.28 5.51 8.03
CA ASN A 37 -1.58 4.89 7.87
C ASN A 37 -1.62 4.18 6.51
N VAL A 38 -2.17 2.97 6.49
CA VAL A 38 -2.56 2.26 5.28
C VAL A 38 -4.04 2.51 5.06
N HIS A 39 -4.40 3.15 3.95
CA HIS A 39 -5.79 3.46 3.62
C HIS A 39 -6.26 2.73 2.36
N ILE A 40 -7.44 2.09 2.40
CA ILE A 40 -8.16 1.64 1.20
C ILE A 40 -9.12 2.71 0.72
N GLU A 41 -8.87 3.21 -0.49
CA GLU A 41 -9.87 3.97 -1.25
C GLU A 41 -10.90 3.00 -1.83
N ALA A 42 -12.16 3.19 -1.44
CA ALA A 42 -13.23 2.25 -1.75
C ALA A 42 -14.24 2.81 -2.75
N ASN A 43 -14.67 1.95 -3.67
CA ASN A 43 -15.81 2.22 -4.54
C ASN A 43 -17.12 2.06 -3.75
N LYS A 44 -17.67 3.19 -3.27
CA LYS A 44 -18.92 3.24 -2.51
C LYS A 44 -20.12 2.63 -3.25
N THR A 45 -20.18 2.70 -4.58
CA THR A 45 -21.32 2.16 -5.36
C THR A 45 -21.37 0.63 -5.32
N LYS A 46 -20.24 -0.01 -5.03
CA LYS A 46 -20.12 -1.48 -4.89
C LYS A 46 -20.16 -1.97 -3.45
N GLY A 47 -20.52 -1.09 -2.50
CA GLY A 47 -20.65 -1.45 -1.09
C GLY A 47 -19.32 -1.65 -0.36
N ILE A 48 -18.19 -1.33 -1.00
CA ILE A 48 -16.88 -1.35 -0.35
C ILE A 48 -16.76 -0.06 0.46
N LYS A 49 -16.45 -0.19 1.75
CA LYS A 49 -16.24 0.95 2.64
C LYS A 49 -14.75 1.26 2.74
N PRO A 50 -14.37 2.54 2.86
CA PRO A 50 -12.99 2.89 3.18
C PRO A 50 -12.55 2.23 4.49
N GLN A 51 -11.29 1.82 4.54
CA GLN A 51 -10.68 1.17 5.70
C GLN A 51 -9.30 1.75 5.93
N ASP A 52 -8.88 1.81 7.18
CA ASP A 52 -7.63 2.41 7.58
C ASP A 52 -7.02 1.67 8.78
N GLU A 53 -5.69 1.70 8.83
CA GLU A 53 -4.90 1.08 9.88
C GLU A 53 -3.59 1.83 10.08
N MET A 54 -3.26 2.13 11.33
CA MET A 54 -2.00 2.76 11.68
C MET A 54 -0.88 1.73 11.85
N PHE A 55 0.34 2.16 11.57
CA PHE A 55 1.56 1.42 11.87
C PHE A 55 2.64 2.37 12.43
N ASN A 56 3.55 1.83 13.23
CA ASN A 56 4.60 2.61 13.91
C ASN A 56 6.02 2.21 13.45
N TYR A 57 6.18 1.01 12.87
CA TYR A 57 7.45 0.50 12.37
C TYR A 57 7.35 0.06 10.90
N PHE A 58 8.46 0.03 10.16
CA PHE A 58 8.47 -0.46 8.77
C PHE A 58 7.94 -1.89 8.65
N ASP A 59 8.36 -2.73 9.59
CA ASP A 59 8.01 -4.15 9.61
C ASP A 59 6.51 -4.37 9.90
N ASP A 60 5.81 -3.35 10.39
CA ASP A 60 4.36 -3.38 10.60
C ASP A 60 3.56 -3.13 9.31
N ILE A 61 4.17 -2.59 8.24
CA ILE A 61 3.45 -2.26 7.00
C ILE A 61 2.76 -3.50 6.39
N PRO A 62 3.42 -4.67 6.25
CA PRO A 62 2.75 -5.87 5.75
C PRO A 62 1.55 -6.28 6.62
N ARG A 63 1.66 -6.13 7.96
CA ARG A 63 0.55 -6.39 8.89
C ARG A 63 -0.59 -5.40 8.65
N ALA A 64 -0.29 -4.11 8.57
CA ALA A 64 -1.30 -3.06 8.39
C ALA A 64 -2.06 -3.24 7.06
N ILE A 65 -1.37 -3.58 5.98
CA ILE A 65 -1.99 -3.94 4.69
C ILE A 65 -2.93 -5.13 4.83
N LYS A 66 -2.49 -6.21 5.49
CA LYS A 66 -3.34 -7.39 5.71
C LYS A 66 -4.61 -7.06 6.50
N VAL A 67 -4.50 -6.26 7.55
CA VAL A 67 -5.64 -5.85 8.39
C VAL A 67 -6.65 -5.03 7.60
N VAL A 68 -6.17 -4.06 6.81
CA VAL A 68 -7.02 -3.20 5.99
C VAL A 68 -7.74 -4.02 4.91
N LEU A 69 -7.04 -4.94 4.26
CA LEU A 69 -7.64 -5.88 3.30
C LEU A 69 -8.66 -6.81 3.97
N SER A 70 -8.38 -7.36 5.15
CA SER A 70 -9.34 -8.25 5.84
C SER A 70 -10.62 -7.51 6.27
N LYS A 71 -10.50 -6.25 6.71
CA LYS A 71 -11.67 -5.40 7.05
C LYS A 71 -12.52 -5.05 5.82
N SER A 72 -11.92 -5.02 4.63
CA SER A 72 -12.59 -4.62 3.38
C SER A 72 -13.42 -5.72 2.70
N LYS A 73 -13.48 -6.94 3.28
CA LYS A 73 -14.12 -8.13 2.70
C LYS A 73 -13.62 -8.50 1.29
N LEU A 74 -12.43 -8.01 0.93
CA LEU A 74 -11.80 -8.33 -0.35
C LEU A 74 -11.15 -9.71 -0.28
N VAL A 75 -11.39 -10.52 -1.30
CA VAL A 75 -10.72 -11.81 -1.47
C VAL A 75 -9.68 -11.63 -2.55
N ALA A 76 -8.41 -11.90 -2.22
CA ALA A 76 -7.36 -11.99 -3.21
C ALA A 76 -7.61 -13.24 -4.06
N VAL A 77 -7.90 -13.04 -5.35
CA VAL A 77 -7.96 -14.13 -6.31
C VAL A 77 -6.57 -14.26 -6.91
N GLU A 78 -6.01 -15.46 -6.87
CA GLU A 78 -4.73 -15.73 -7.50
C GLU A 78 -4.92 -15.61 -9.02
N ASP A 79 -4.31 -14.57 -9.60
CA ASP A 79 -4.27 -14.45 -11.04
C ASP A 79 -3.35 -15.53 -11.59
N VAL A 80 -3.96 -16.61 -12.10
CA VAL A 80 -3.28 -17.79 -12.68
C VAL A 80 -2.23 -17.38 -13.72
N ALA A 81 -2.45 -16.28 -14.45
CA ALA A 81 -1.49 -15.77 -15.41
C ALA A 81 -0.29 -15.09 -14.73
N TYR A 82 -0.49 -14.47 -13.56
CA TYR A 82 0.58 -13.85 -12.77
C TYR A 82 1.44 -14.89 -12.06
N SER A 83 0.84 -15.92 -11.45
CA SER A 83 1.56 -17.01 -10.80
C SER A 83 2.44 -17.77 -11.80
N THR A 84 1.91 -18.11 -12.98
CA THR A 84 2.69 -18.73 -14.07
C THR A 84 3.88 -17.86 -14.53
N ARG A 85 3.71 -16.53 -14.57
CA ARG A 85 4.80 -15.58 -14.90
C ARG A 85 5.83 -15.44 -13.78
N ALA A 86 5.39 -15.46 -12.53
CA ALA A 86 6.27 -15.40 -11.36
C ALA A 86 7.13 -16.66 -11.23
N GLU A 87 6.55 -17.82 -11.50
CA GLU A 87 7.23 -19.12 -11.51
C GLU A 87 8.31 -19.19 -12.60
N LYS A 88 7.99 -18.74 -13.82
CA LYS A 88 8.98 -18.57 -14.91
C LYS A 88 10.15 -17.65 -14.54
N ARG A 89 9.94 -16.64 -13.69
CA ARG A 89 11.02 -15.75 -13.23
C ARG A 89 11.88 -16.42 -12.14
N ARG A 90 11.28 -17.20 -11.25
CA ARG A 90 12.02 -17.96 -10.21
C ARG A 90 12.93 -19.03 -10.82
N ASN A 91 12.45 -19.74 -11.83
CA ASN A 91 13.21 -20.81 -12.50
C ASN A 91 14.25 -20.29 -13.52
N LYS A 92 14.42 -18.96 -13.64
CA LYS A 92 15.43 -18.31 -14.49
C LYS A 92 16.65 -17.82 -13.71
N LYS A 93 16.64 -17.95 -12.38
CA LYS A 93 17.81 -17.78 -11.51
C LYS A 93 18.42 -19.15 -11.23
#